data_AF-A0A350F186-F1
#
_entry.id   AF-A0A350F186-F1
#
_cell.length_a   1.000
_cell.length_b   1.000
_cell.length_c   1.000
_cell.angle_alpha   90.00
_cell.angle_beta   90.00
_cell.angle_gamma   90.00
#
_symmetry.space_group_name_H-M   'P 1'
#
loop_
_entity.id
_entity.type
_entity.pdbx_description
1 polymer ?
#
loop_
_entity_poly.entity_id
_entity_poly.type
_entity_poly.pdbx_seq_one_letter_code
_entity_poly.pdbx_strand_id
1 'polypeptide(L)' 'CWDILGQSCGLPVCELLGGRYGEDFHLYRAISQESPEEMAAKVAGYRAEGYRRFQLKVG' A
#
# COMPACT_ATOMS: atom_id res chain seq x y z
N CYS A 1 -5.18 -18.93 -10.75
CA CYS A 1 -6.47 -19.62 -10.53
C CYS A 1 -7.20 -19.23 -9.23
N TRP A 2 -6.62 -18.44 -8.32
CA TRP A 2 -7.27 -18.05 -7.05
C TRP A 2 -8.54 -17.21 -7.20
N ASP A 3 -8.56 -16.27 -8.17
CA ASP A 3 -9.74 -15.45 -8.46
C ASP A 3 -10.94 -16.31 -8.87
N ILE A 4 -10.75 -17.22 -9.83
CA ILE A 4 -11.78 -18.17 -10.28
C ILE A 4 -12.28 -19.04 -9.12
N LEU A 5 -11.38 -19.55 -8.27
CA LEU A 5 -11.76 -20.34 -7.09
C LEU A 5 -12.62 -19.51 -6.12
N GLY A 6 -12.20 -18.28 -5.82
CA GLY A 6 -12.95 -17.33 -4.99
C GLY A 6 -14.37 -17.09 -5.51
N GLN A 7 -14.50 -16.85 -6.82
CA GLN A 7 -15.80 -16.69 -7.47
C GLN A 7 -16.66 -17.96 -7.36
N SER A 8 -16.08 -19.15 -7.59
CA SER A 8 -16.83 -20.42 -7.50
C SER A 8 -17.27 -20.78 -6.08
N CYS A 9 -16.50 -20.38 -5.06
CA CYS A 9 -16.79 -20.66 -3.66
C CYS A 9 -17.59 -19.53 -2.98
N GLY A 10 -17.75 -18.37 -3.62
CA GLY A 10 -18.38 -17.19 -3.01
C GLY A 10 -17.57 -16.63 -1.83
N LEU A 11 -16.26 -16.85 -1.80
CA LEU A 11 -15.37 -16.45 -0.70
C LEU A 11 -14.33 -15.42 -1.17
N PRO A 12 -14.02 -14.42 -0.34
CA PRO A 12 -12.86 -13.56 -0.57
C PRO A 12 -11.56 -14.39 -0.62
N VAL A 13 -10.61 -14.01 -1.48
CA VAL A 13 -9.34 -14.73 -1.64
C VAL A 13 -8.56 -14.82 -0.32
N CYS A 14 -8.60 -13.81 0.55
CA CYS A 14 -7.92 -13.88 1.85
C CYS A 14 -8.45 -15.00 2.76
N GLU A 15 -9.75 -15.31 2.70
CA GLU A 15 -10.33 -16.43 3.45
C GLU A 15 -9.77 -17.76 2.93
N LEU A 16 -9.63 -17.89 1.62
CA LEU A 16 -9.04 -19.06 0.99
C LEU A 16 -7.53 -19.20 1.26
N LEU A 17 -6.85 -18.11 1.61
CA LEU A 17 -5.42 -18.07 1.94
C LEU A 17 -5.13 -18.32 3.43
N GLY A 18 -6.13 -18.73 4.22
CA GLY A 18 -5.97 -19.05 5.64
C GLY A 18 -6.67 -18.08 6.59
N GLY A 19 -7.57 -17.23 6.07
CA GLY A 19 -8.33 -16.26 6.85
C GLY A 19 -7.74 -14.85 6.79
N ARG A 20 -8.58 -13.85 7.07
CA ARG A 20 -8.15 -12.45 7.19
C ARG A 20 -7.40 -12.21 8.49
N TYR A 21 -6.23 -11.59 8.39
CA TYR A 21 -5.50 -11.04 9.53
C TYR A 21 -5.50 -9.52 9.48
N GLY A 22 -6.12 -8.89 10.48
CA GLY A 22 -6.29 -7.44 10.54
C GLY A 22 -7.44 -6.92 9.68
N GLU A 23 -8.01 -5.78 10.09
CA GLU A 23 -9.11 -5.13 9.37
C GLU A 23 -8.59 -4.15 8.30
N ASP A 24 -7.42 -3.57 8.53
CA ASP A 24 -6.75 -2.65 7.62
C ASP A 24 -5.23 -2.91 7.56
N PHE A 25 -4.54 -2.13 6.71
CA PHE A 25 -3.09 -2.16 6.62
C PHE A 25 -2.53 -0.79 6.25
N HIS A 26 -1.35 -0.46 6.80
CA HIS A 26 -0.70 0.81 6.51
C HIS A 26 -0.09 0.82 5.11
N LEU A 27 -0.56 1.74 4.28
CA LEU A 27 0.04 2.04 2.99
C LEU A 27 1.35 2.81 3.16
N TYR A 28 2.29 2.57 2.23
CA TYR A 28 3.46 3.41 2.05
C TYR A 28 3.37 4.17 0.73
N ARG A 29 4.07 5.32 0.66
CA ARG A 29 4.18 6.11 -0.57
C ARG A 29 5.62 6.09 -1.07
N ALA A 30 5.80 5.70 -2.32
CA ALA A 30 7.08 5.86 -3.00
C ALA A 30 7.28 7.34 -3.38
N ILE A 31 8.45 7.88 -3.08
CA ILE A 31 8.86 9.24 -3.45
C ILE A 31 9.97 9.09 -4.49
N SER A 32 9.69 9.52 -5.72
CA SER A 32 10.66 9.52 -6.83
C SER A 32 11.85 10.41 -6.49
N GLN A 33 13.01 10.07 -7.06
CA GLN A 33 14.23 10.83 -6.87
C GLN A 33 14.13 12.17 -7.58
N GLU A 34 14.25 13.24 -6.81
CA GLU A 34 14.21 14.64 -7.24
C GLU A 34 15.17 15.45 -6.36
N SER A 35 15.10 16.78 -6.37
CA SER A 35 15.84 17.56 -5.38
C SER A 35 15.37 17.24 -3.96
N PRO A 36 16.26 17.31 -2.94
CA PRO A 36 15.88 17.07 -1.55
C PRO A 36 14.68 17.91 -1.08
N GLU A 37 14.59 19.15 -1.54
CA GLU A 37 13.52 20.10 -1.21
C GLU A 37 12.18 19.65 -1.78
N GLU A 38 12.14 19.22 -3.05
CA GLU A 38 10.94 18.70 -3.70
C GLU A 38 10.47 17.39 -3.05
N MET A 39 11.42 16.50 -2.73
CA MET A 39 11.12 15.26 -2.03
C MET A 39 10.52 15.52 -0.65
N ALA A 40 11.06 16.47 0.11
CA ALA A 40 10.53 16.87 1.41
C ALA A 40 9.11 17.46 1.30
N ALA A 41 8.87 18.33 0.31
CA ALA A 41 7.54 18.90 0.04
C ALA A 41 6.51 17.81 -0.30
N LYS A 42 6.88 16.83 -1.12
CA LYS A 42 6.03 15.68 -1.45
C LYS A 42 5.71 14.82 -0.23
N VAL A 43 6.70 14.53 0.61
CA VAL A 43 6.49 13.80 1.87
C VAL A 43 5.51 14.55 2.77
N ALA A 44 5.64 15.87 2.90
CA ALA A 44 4.73 16.69 3.70
C ALA A 44 3.29 16.62 3.15
N GLY A 45 3.11 16.74 1.84
CA GLY A 45 1.79 16.62 1.19
C GLY A 45 1.13 15.27 1.43
N TYR A 46 1.83 14.17 1.13
CA TYR A 46 1.28 12.83 1.32
C TYR A 46 1.06 12.47 2.80
N ARG A 47 1.84 13.06 3.72
CA ARG A 47 1.59 12.92 5.15
C ARG A 47 0.26 13.57 5.57
N ALA A 48 -0.10 14.69 4.95
CA ALA A 48 -1.39 15.35 5.16
C ALA A 48 -2.56 14.52 4.59
N GLU A 49 -2.33 13.76 3.52
CA GLU A 49 -3.29 12.77 2.98
C GLU A 49 -3.45 11.52 3.87
N GLY A 50 -2.65 11.39 4.93
CA GLY A 50 -2.77 10.30 5.90
C GLY A 50 -1.70 9.21 5.77
N TYR A 51 -0.79 9.28 4.78
CA TYR A 51 0.33 8.35 4.71
C TYR A 51 1.25 8.50 5.92
N ARG A 52 1.77 7.36 6.38
CA ARG A 52 2.68 7.27 7.53
C ARG A 52 4.00 6.59 7.22
N ARG A 53 4.13 5.96 6.04
CA ARG A 53 5.33 5.23 5.60
C ARG A 53 5.75 5.75 4.24
N PHE A 54 7.05 5.99 4.05
CA PHE A 54 7.60 6.56 2.83
C PHE A 54 8.80 5.74 2.35
N GLN A 55 8.85 5.45 1.06
CA GLN A 55 9.99 4.79 0.43
C GLN A 55 10.63 5.80 -0.52
N LEU A 56 11.79 6.33 -0.14
CA LEU A 56 12.55 7.23 -1.00
C LEU A 56 13.29 6.41 -2.06
N LYS A 57 13.16 6.80 -3.32
CA LYS A 57 14.00 6.30 -4.41
C LYS A 57 15.20 7.23 -4.51
N VAL A 58 16.41 6.68 -4.36
CA VAL A 58 17.66 7.46 -4.31
C VAL A 58 18.71 6.96 -5.32
N GLY A 59 18.34 6.02 -6.19
CA GLY A 59 19.26 5.22 -7.00
C GLY A 59 19.43 3.83 -6.41
#